data_AF-R9WHE6-F1
#
_entry.id   AF-R9WHE6-F1
#
_cell.length_a   1.000
_cell.length_b   1.000
_cell.length_c   1.000
_cell.angle_alpha   90.00
_cell.angle_beta   90.00
_cell.angle_gamma   90.00
#
_symmetry.space_group_name_H-M   'P 1'
#
loop_
_entity.id
_entity.type
_entity.pdbx_description
1 polymer ?
#
loop_
_entity_poly.entity_id
_entity_poly.type
_entity_poly.pdbx_seq_one_letter_code
_entity_poly.pdbx_strand_id
1 'polypeptide(L)'
;MRDNDLMYKKEYIRPMMTPQHVYVFRFGKHRLNNRVIVRYSHTWTGRLKINEIDVRLHHQHHPRIFLAESDLINYLSHHLEKEKKREQERLHISKVDNEND
;
A
#
# COMPACT_ATOMS: atom_id res chain seq x y z
N MET A 1 -0.98 -9.10 -5.39
CA MET A 1 -2.07 -8.40 -4.63
C MET A 1 -3.39 -9.15 -4.73
N ARG A 2 -3.79 -9.63 -5.93
CA ARG A 2 -4.95 -10.52 -6.07
C ARG A 2 -4.80 -11.82 -5.28
N ASP A 3 -3.56 -12.28 -5.13
CA ASP A 3 -3.19 -13.51 -4.39
C ASP A 3 -3.42 -13.41 -2.88
N ASN A 4 -3.70 -12.20 -2.35
CA ASN A 4 -3.99 -11.99 -0.93
C ASN A 4 -5.42 -11.47 -0.72
N ASP A 5 -6.31 -11.64 -1.71
CA ASP A 5 -7.73 -11.26 -1.66
C ASP A 5 -7.95 -9.79 -1.23
N LEU A 6 -7.10 -8.90 -1.76
CA LEU A 6 -7.19 -7.46 -1.49
C LEU A 6 -7.97 -6.76 -2.60
N MET A 7 -9.03 -6.04 -2.21
CA MET A 7 -9.72 -5.12 -3.10
C MET A 7 -8.85 -3.90 -3.38
N TYR A 8 -8.98 -3.33 -4.57
CA TYR A 8 -8.30 -2.09 -4.94
C TYR A 8 -9.18 -1.16 -5.77
N LYS A 9 -8.89 0.14 -5.68
CA LYS A 9 -9.49 1.19 -6.52
C LYS A 9 -8.40 2.13 -7.02
N LYS A 10 -8.39 2.37 -8.34
CA LYS A 10 -7.49 3.33 -8.99
C LYS A 10 -8.21 4.66 -9.18
N GLU A 11 -7.56 5.75 -8.83
CA GLU A 11 -8.04 7.11 -9.01
C GLU A 11 -6.93 7.95 -9.64
N TYR A 12 -7.26 8.71 -10.67
CA TYR A 12 -6.35 9.64 -11.33
C TYR A 12 -6.68 11.05 -10.91
N ILE A 13 -5.67 11.81 -10.51
CA ILE A 13 -5.80 13.21 -10.15
C ILE A 13 -4.86 14.01 -11.05
N ARG A 14 -5.44 15.00 -11.72
CA ARG A 14 -4.70 16.04 -12.45
C ARG A 14 -4.76 17.33 -11.63
N PRO A 15 -3.73 17.66 -10.86
CA PRO A 15 -3.70 18.92 -10.13
C PRO A 15 -3.72 20.11 -11.11
N MET A 16 -4.47 21.17 -10.80
CA MET A 16 -4.52 22.35 -11.68
C MET A 16 -3.23 23.17 -11.69
N MET A 17 -2.49 23.18 -10.57
CA MET A 17 -1.37 24.12 -10.36
C MET A 17 0.02 23.47 -10.41
N THR A 18 0.14 22.15 -10.55
CA THR A 18 1.44 21.46 -10.58
C THR A 18 1.61 20.63 -11.85
N PRO A 19 2.82 20.60 -12.45
CA PRO A 19 3.08 19.83 -13.65
C PRO A 19 3.13 18.32 -13.40
N GLN A 20 3.05 17.90 -12.13
CA GLN A 20 3.08 16.50 -11.74
C GLN A 20 1.68 15.90 -11.77
N HIS A 21 1.57 14.74 -12.41
CA HIS A 21 0.38 13.92 -12.37
C HIS A 21 0.42 12.97 -11.19
N VAL A 22 -0.76 12.62 -10.66
CA VAL A 22 -0.87 11.77 -9.49
C VAL A 22 -1.82 10.62 -9.77
N TYR A 23 -1.35 9.40 -9.57
CA TYR A 23 -2.22 8.24 -9.41
C TYR A 23 -2.35 7.90 -7.93
N VAL A 24 -3.57 7.62 -7.49
CA VAL A 24 -3.85 7.12 -6.16
C VAL A 24 -4.45 5.73 -6.28
N PHE A 25 -3.78 4.75 -5.71
CA PHE A 25 -4.24 3.38 -5.60
C PHE A 25 -4.67 3.13 -4.17
N ARG A 26 -5.97 3.00 -3.92
CA ARG A 26 -6.49 2.64 -2.60
C ARG A 26 -6.69 1.13 -2.52
N PHE A 27 -6.35 0.49 -1.40
CA PHE A 27 -6.42 -0.96 -1.28
C PHE A 27 -6.70 -1.43 0.16
N GLY A 28 -7.26 -2.63 0.27
CA GLY A 28 -7.51 -3.31 1.56
C GLY A 28 -8.47 -4.49 1.44
N LYS A 29 -8.57 -5.30 2.50
CA LYS A 29 -9.39 -6.53 2.53
C LYS A 29 -10.89 -6.23 2.67
N HIS A 30 -11.26 -5.44 3.68
CA HIS A 30 -12.65 -5.04 3.94
C HIS A 30 -12.92 -3.56 3.66
N ARG A 31 -11.91 -2.70 3.86
CA ARG A 31 -11.99 -1.24 3.64
C ARG A 31 -10.74 -0.77 2.90
N LEU A 32 -10.92 0.16 1.96
CA LEU A 32 -9.86 0.73 1.12
C LEU A 32 -9.10 1.86 1.86
N ASN A 33 -8.59 1.55 3.05
CA ASN A 33 -7.96 2.55 3.92
C ASN A 33 -6.46 2.74 3.66
N ASN A 34 -5.82 1.77 2.99
CA ASN A 34 -4.43 1.90 2.57
C ASN A 34 -4.37 2.60 1.22
N ARG A 35 -3.31 3.34 0.96
CA ARG A 35 -3.11 4.01 -0.33
C ARG A 35 -1.65 4.04 -0.76
N VAL A 36 -1.43 3.84 -2.05
CA VAL A 36 -0.18 4.17 -2.75
C VAL A 36 -0.44 5.40 -3.61
N ILE A 37 0.36 6.44 -3.44
CA ILE A 37 0.29 7.69 -4.20
C ILE A 37 1.52 7.73 -5.08
N VAL A 38 1.32 7.62 -6.39
CA VAL A 38 2.39 7.66 -7.37
C VAL A 38 2.39 9.02 -8.03
N ARG A 39 3.45 9.79 -7.80
CA ARG A 39 3.69 11.06 -8.49
C ARG A 39 4.57 10.80 -9.70
N TYR A 40 4.13 11.25 -10.86
CA TYR A 40 4.88 11.08 -12.09
C TYR A 40 4.83 12.36 -12.92
N SER A 41 5.83 12.49 -13.77
CA SER A 41 5.94 13.58 -14.74
C SER A 41 6.23 12.98 -16.12
N HIS A 42 6.08 13.80 -17.15
CA HIS A 42 6.55 13.44 -18.49
C HIS A 42 7.87 14.17 -18.74
N THR A 43 8.85 13.47 -19.29
CA THR A 43 10.06 14.10 -19.81
C THR A 43 9.70 15.00 -21.00
N TRP A 44 10.63 15.87 -21.39
CA TRP A 44 10.52 16.64 -22.62
C TRP A 44 10.20 15.78 -23.87
N THR A 45 10.70 14.55 -23.90
CA THR A 45 10.42 13.56 -24.95
C THR A 45 9.08 12.81 -24.78
N GLY A 46 8.27 13.17 -23.80
CA GLY A 46 6.98 12.54 -23.50
C GLY A 46 7.05 11.22 -22.74
N ARG A 47 8.23 10.78 -22.29
CA ARG A 47 8.37 9.53 -21.52
C ARG A 47 7.90 9.72 -20.10
N LEU A 48 7.13 8.75 -19.58
CA LEU A 48 6.71 8.75 -18.20
C LEU A 48 7.92 8.54 -17.28
N LYS A 49 8.10 9.46 -16.33
CA LYS A 49 9.07 9.38 -15.25
C LYS A 49 8.31 9.30 -13.93
N ILE A 50 8.49 8.20 -13.20
CA ILE A 50 8.04 8.12 -11.82
C ILE A 50 8.98 8.98 -10.98
N ASN A 51 8.41 9.92 -10.23
CA ASN A 51 9.19 10.83 -9.39
C ASN A 51 9.23 10.33 -7.95
N GLU A 52 8.08 9.86 -7.44
CA GLU A 52 7.90 9.47 -6.06
C GLU A 52 6.79 8.43 -5.93
N ILE A 53 6.98 7.45 -5.05
CA ILE A 53 5.93 6.53 -4.63
C ILE A 53 5.75 6.63 -3.11
N ASP A 54 4.66 7.25 -2.65
CA ASP A 54 4.30 7.38 -1.24
C ASP A 54 3.30 6.29 -0.85
N VAL A 55 3.64 5.51 0.18
CA VAL A 55 2.77 4.50 0.76
C VAL A 55 2.28 4.94 2.11
N ARG A 56 0.95 4.89 2.27
CA ARG A 56 0.27 5.15 3.52
C ARG A 56 -0.61 3.98 3.88
N LEU A 57 -0.19 3.23 4.88
CA LEU A 57 -0.96 2.13 5.44
C LEU A 57 -1.86 2.64 6.58
N HIS A 58 -3.00 1.98 6.75
CA HIS A 58 -3.91 2.26 7.85
C HIS A 58 -3.21 2.00 9.19
N HIS A 59 -3.37 2.91 10.16
CA HIS A 59 -2.65 2.93 11.45
C HIS A 59 -1.12 3.10 11.37
N GLN A 60 -0.57 3.44 10.20
CA GLN A 60 0.85 3.78 10.08
C GLN A 60 1.08 5.24 10.48
N HIS A 61 1.88 5.47 11.52
CA HIS A 61 2.22 6.82 11.99
C HIS A 61 3.20 7.56 11.06
N HIS A 62 4.14 6.84 10.45
CA HIS A 62 5.18 7.42 9.58
C HIS A 62 5.04 6.85 8.18
N PRO A 63 4.47 7.61 7.22
CA PRO A 63 4.39 7.16 5.82
C PRO A 63 5.79 6.95 5.25
N ARG A 64 5.91 6.05 4.27
CA ARG A 64 7.20 5.75 3.62
C ARG A 64 7.16 6.19 2.17
N ILE A 65 8.24 6.83 1.77
CA ILE A 65 8.46 7.30 0.41
C ILE A 65 9.52 6.42 -0.23
N PHE A 66 9.25 5.96 -1.44
CA PHE A 66 10.11 5.11 -2.24
C PHE A 66 10.44 5.78 -3.58
N LEU A 67 11.67 5.59 -4.04
CA LEU A 67 12.14 6.07 -5.35
C LEU A 67 12.00 4.98 -6.43
N ALA A 68 12.12 3.71 -6.05
CA ALA A 68 12.01 2.56 -6.94
C ALA A 68 10.81 1.68 -6.58
N GLU A 69 10.20 1.08 -7.62
CA GLU A 69 9.08 0.14 -7.46
C GLU A 69 9.50 -1.15 -6.74
N SER A 70 10.73 -1.61 -6.94
CA SER A 70 11.27 -2.78 -6.26
C SER A 70 11.27 -2.63 -4.74
N ASP A 71 11.65 -1.46 -4.24
CA ASP A 71 11.72 -1.18 -2.79
C ASP A 71 10.32 -1.17 -2.17
N LEU A 72 9.36 -0.62 -2.91
CA LEU A 72 7.94 -0.66 -2.55
C LEU A 72 7.44 -2.11 -2.45
N ILE A 73 7.69 -2.92 -3.47
CA ILE A 73 7.22 -4.31 -3.54
C ILE A 73 7.82 -5.12 -2.38
N ASN A 74 9.12 -4.97 -2.13
CA ASN A 74 9.80 -5.63 -1.02
C ASN A 74 9.20 -5.22 0.33
N TYR A 75 8.98 -3.92 0.53
CA TYR A 75 8.36 -3.40 1.75
C TYR A 75 6.96 -3.97 1.99
N LEU A 76 6.11 -3.96 0.97
CA LEU A 76 4.74 -4.48 1.06
C LEU A 76 4.71 -5.98 1.30
N SER A 77 5.60 -6.74 0.66
CA SER A 77 5.68 -8.20 0.83
C SER A 77 6.05 -8.56 2.27
N HIS A 78 7.10 -7.94 2.81
CA HIS A 78 7.49 -8.14 4.21
C HIS A 78 6.39 -7.69 5.19
N HIS A 79 5.66 -6.62 4.86
CA HIS A 79 4.53 -6.18 5.68
C HIS A 79 3.40 -7.21 5.71
N LEU A 80 3.04 -7.80 4.56
CA LEU A 80 2.01 -8.82 4.46
C LEU A 80 2.38 -10.09 5.24
N GLU A 81 3.64 -10.53 5.16
CA GLU A 81 4.12 -11.69 5.93
C GLU A 81 4.03 -11.44 7.44
N LYS A 82 4.43 -10.24 7.88
CA LYS A 82 4.32 -9.85 9.29
C LYS A 82 2.87 -9.84 9.79
N GLU A 83 1.93 -9.34 8.99
CA GLU A 83 0.51 -9.33 9.35
C GLU A 83 -0.06 -10.75 9.39
N LYS A 84 0.29 -11.63 8.43
CA LYS A 84 -0.12 -13.04 8.47
C LYS A 84 0.35 -13.75 9.74
N LYS A 85 1.60 -13.51 10.15
CA LYS A 85 2.14 -14.09 11.39
C LYS A 85 1.36 -13.62 12.63
N ARG A 86 1.06 -12.31 12.70
CA ARG A 86 0.25 -11.72 13.79
C ARG A 86 -1.17 -12.29 13.83
N GLU A 87 -1.79 -12.52 12.68
CA GLU A 87 -3.13 -13.12 12.59
C GLU A 87 -3.13 -14.56 13.11
N GLN A 88 -2.11 -15.36 12.75
CA GLN A 88 -1.94 -16.72 13.25
C GLN A 88 -1.73 -16.76 14.78
N GLU A 89 -0.89 -15.87 15.31
CA GLU A 89 -0.65 -15.75 16.76
C GLU A 89 -1.94 -15.41 17.52
N ARG A 90 -2.74 -14.48 17.01
CA ARG A 90 -4.04 -14.11 17.62
C ARG A 90 -5.02 -15.27 17.64
N LEU A 91 -5.11 -16.02 16.54
CA LEU A 91 -5.98 -17.20 16.44
C LEU A 91 -5.53 -18.33 17.39
N HIS A 92 -4.23 -18.45 17.65
CA HIS A 92 -3.71 -19.42 18.60
C HIS A 92 -4.08 -19.05 20.04
N ILE A 93 -3.87 -17.80 20.43
CA ILE A 93 -4.24 -17.30 21.77
C ILE A 93 -5.74 -17.47 22.02
N SER A 94 -6.60 -17.09 21.07
CA SER A 94 -8.05 -17.22 21.24
C SER A 94 -8.53 -18.67 21.38
N LYS A 95 -7.81 -19.65 20.83
CA LYS A 95 -8.16 -21.07 21.00
C LYS A 95 -7.77 -21.59 22.38
N VAL A 96 -6.59 -21.20 22.86
CA VAL A 96 -6.11 -21.57 24.20
C VAL A 96 -7.02 -20.99 25.29
N ASP A 97 -7.52 -19.77 25.11
CA ASP A 97 -8.45 -19.16 26.07
C ASP A 97 -9.81 -19.89 26.11
N ASN A 98 -10.32 -20.37 24.95
CA ASN A 98 -11.58 -21.12 24.88
C ASN A 98 -11.48 -22.58 25.35
N GLU A 99 -10.28 -23.15 25.46
CA GLU A 99 -10.06 -24.51 25.99
C GLU A 99 -9.86 -24.53 27.52
N ASN A 100 -9.64 -23.36 28.13
CA ASN A 100 -9.40 -23.21 29.58
C ASN A 100 -10.62 -22.67 30.37
N ASP A 101 -11.74 -22.40 29.70
CA ASP A 101 -13.08 -22.10 30.27
C ASP A 101 -13.99 -23.34 30.17
#